data_AF-A0A957WWY5-F1
#
_entry.id   AF-A0A957WWY5-F1
#
_cell.length_a   1.000
_cell.length_b   1.000
_cell.length_c   1.000
_cell.angle_alpha   90.00
_cell.angle_beta   90.00
_cell.angle_gamma   90.00
#
_symmetry.space_group_name_H-M   'P 1'
#
loop_
_entity.id
_entity.type
_entity.pdbx_description
1 polymer ?
#
loop_
_entity_poly.entity_id
_entity_poly.type
_entity_poly.pdbx_seq_one_letter_code
_entity_poly.pdbx_strand_id
1 'polypeptide(L)' 'MNDEIRQALAQDETIDITTIGRKSRQPQRIEIWFRRVDGRVYITGTPGPRDWYANLQANPAFTFHLKES' A
#
# COMPACT_ATOMS: atom_id res chain seq x y z
N MET A 1 4.57 -7.75 -16.47
CA MET A 1 4.27 -8.08 -15.06
C MET A 1 4.31 -9.59 -14.95
N ASN A 2 5.20 -10.11 -14.11
CA ASN A 2 5.43 -11.56 -13.97
C ASN A 2 4.19 -12.27 -13.42
N ASP A 3 4.04 -13.55 -13.72
CA ASP A 3 2.90 -14.34 -13.27
C ASP A 3 2.91 -14.55 -11.75
N GLU A 4 4.08 -14.65 -11.13
CA GLU A 4 4.26 -14.68 -9.67
C GLU A 4 3.67 -13.43 -8.99
N ILE A 5 3.93 -12.24 -9.55
CA ILE A 5 3.38 -10.98 -9.05
C ILE A 5 1.86 -10.94 -9.20
N ARG A 6 1.33 -11.48 -10.31
CA ARG A 6 -0.11 -11.56 -10.54
C ARG A 6 -0.78 -12.49 -9.53
N GLN A 7 -0.13 -13.60 -9.21
CA GLN A 7 -0.63 -14.58 -8.26
C GLN A 7 -0.63 -14.02 -6.84
N ALA A 8 0.48 -13.41 -6.39
CA ALA A 8 0.55 -12.76 -5.07
C ALA A 8 -0.54 -11.69 -4.92
N LEU A 9 -0.72 -10.82 -5.93
CA LEU A 9 -1.78 -9.81 -5.94
C LEU A 9 -3.22 -10.37 -5.97
N ALA A 10 -3.39 -11.65 -6.33
CA ALA A 10 -4.70 -12.31 -6.38
C ALA A 10 -5.03 -13.08 -5.10
N GLN A 11 -4.01 -13.53 -4.35
CA GLN A 11 -4.16 -14.33 -3.14
C GLN A 11 -4.12 -13.48 -1.87
N ASP A 12 -3.30 -12.44 -1.84
CA ASP A 12 -3.15 -11.59 -0.66
C ASP A 12 -4.35 -10.64 -0.48
N GLU A 13 -4.80 -10.48 0.75
CA GLU A 13 -5.79 -9.47 1.12
C GLU A 13 -5.16 -8.21 1.76
N THR A 14 -3.91 -8.34 2.23
CA THR A 14 -3.12 -7.28 2.87
C THR A 14 -1.74 -7.18 2.26
N ILE A 15 -1.17 -5.98 2.31
CA ILE A 15 0.17 -5.64 1.81
C ILE A 15 0.85 -4.72 2.82
N ASP A 16 2.16 -4.62 2.75
CA ASP A 16 2.84 -3.52 3.44
C ASP A 16 3.06 -2.37 2.46
N ILE A 17 2.85 -1.14 2.92
CA ILE A 17 3.32 0.06 2.22
C ILE A 17 4.39 0.77 3.01
N THR A 18 5.38 1.32 2.31
CA THR A 18 6.31 2.30 2.89
C THR A 18 6.07 3.66 2.27
N THR A 19 5.65 4.62 3.09
CA THR A 19 5.47 6.04 2.72
C THR A 19 6.52 6.90 3.40
N ILE A 20 6.72 8.15 2.96
CA ILE A 20 7.57 9.11 3.66
C ILE A 20 6.70 10.01 4.53
N GLY A 21 6.97 10.03 5.84
CA GLY A 21 6.27 10.86 6.81
C GLY A 21 6.32 12.34 6.41
N ARG A 22 5.16 12.98 6.19
CA ARG A 22 5.09 14.38 5.72
C ARG A 22 5.74 15.38 6.69
N LYS A 23 5.73 15.07 7.99
CA LYS A 23 6.36 15.88 9.05
C LYS A 23 7.76 15.39 9.41
N SER A 24 7.90 14.08 9.64
CA SER A 24 9.16 13.49 10.12
C SER A 24 10.21 13.35 9.03
N ARG A 25 9.79 13.32 7.75
CA ARG A 25 10.63 12.98 6.58
C ARG A 25 11.26 11.59 6.64
N GLN A 26 10.75 10.72 7.53
CA GLN A 26 11.24 9.36 7.71
C GLN A 26 10.34 8.33 7.01
N PRO A 27 10.89 7.20 6.54
CA PRO A 27 10.09 6.08 6.07
C PRO A 27 9.15 5.54 7.16
N GLN A 28 7.90 5.33 6.80
CA GLN A 28 6.88 4.72 7.66
C GLN A 28 6.31 3.50 6.94
N ARG A 29 6.53 2.32 7.52
CA ARG A 29 5.98 1.05 7.02
C ARG A 29 4.76 0.65 7.84
N ILE A 30 3.67 0.31 7.17
CA ILE A 30 2.45 -0.22 7.78
C ILE A 30 1.89 -1.36 6.94
N GLU A 31 1.17 -2.28 7.58
CA GLU A 31 0.29 -3.23 6.90
C GLU A 31 -1.05 -2.55 6.62
N ILE A 32 -1.62 -2.79 5.44
CA ILE A 32 -2.92 -2.26 5.04
C ILE A 32 -3.64 -3.20 4.07
N TRP A 33 -4.97 -3.17 4.10
CA TRP A 33 -5.81 -3.88 3.14
C TRP A 33 -5.70 -3.24 1.75
N PHE A 34 -5.66 -4.09 0.73
CA PHE A 34 -5.82 -3.67 -0.64
C PHE A 34 -6.88 -4.51 -1.35
N ARG A 35 -7.41 -3.98 -2.45
CA ARG A 35 -8.36 -4.67 -3.33
C ARG A 35 -7.94 -4.47 -4.77
N ARG A 36 -8.12 -5.50 -5.57
CA ARG A 36 -7.95 -5.43 -7.02
C ARG A 36 -9.32 -5.47 -7.68
N VAL A 37 -9.66 -4.41 -8.41
CA VAL A 37 -10.92 -4.30 -9.16
C VAL A 37 -10.58 -3.86 -10.57
N ASP A 38 -11.02 -4.63 -11.58
CA ASP A 38 -10.76 -4.37 -13.00
C ASP A 38 -9.29 -4.09 -13.34
N GLY A 39 -8.39 -4.85 -12.70
CA GLY A 39 -6.95 -4.73 -12.90
C GLY A 39 -6.28 -3.55 -12.17
N ARG A 40 -7.05 -2.74 -11.44
CA ARG A 40 -6.56 -1.61 -10.64
C ARG A 40 -6.43 -1.99 -9.18
N VAL A 41 -5.38 -1.51 -8.53
CA VAL A 41 -5.14 -1.70 -7.10
C VAL A 41 -5.71 -0.49 -6.34
N TYR A 42 -6.54 -0.78 -5.35
CA TYR A 42 -7.11 0.18 -4.42
C TYR A 42 -6.59 -0.14 -3.03
N ILE A 43 -5.97 0.84 -2.38
CA ILE A 43 -5.60 0.75 -0.98
C ILE A 43 -6.74 1.35 -0.16
N THR A 44 -7.29 0.55 0.75
CA THR A 44 -8.41 0.97 1.60
C THR A 44 -8.00 0.86 3.06
N GLY A 45 -8.43 1.81 3.87
CA GLY A 45 -8.20 1.77 5.31
C GLY A 45 -9.48 2.10 6.06
N THR A 46 -9.53 1.69 7.33
CA THR A 46 -10.61 2.05 8.26
C THR A 46 -10.82 3.57 8.29
N PRO A 47 -12.08 4.06 8.34
CA PRO A 47 -12.36 5.48 8.51
C PRO A 47 -11.66 6.07 9.74
N GLY A 48 -11.16 7.31 9.61
CA GLY A 48 -10.42 8.01 10.67
C GLY A 48 -9.17 8.72 10.12
N PRO A 49 -8.33 9.29 11.01
CA PRO A 49 -7.03 9.81 10.63
C PRO A 49 -6.17 8.73 9.99
N ARG A 50 -5.60 9.03 8.81
CA ARG A 50 -4.81 8.10 8.01
C ARG A 50 -3.49 8.76 7.66
N ASP A 51 -2.48 8.56 8.48
CA ASP A 51 -1.16 9.17 8.28
C ASP A 51 -0.55 8.74 6.95
N TRP A 52 -0.70 7.46 6.56
CA TRP A 52 -0.26 6.99 5.24
C TRP A 52 -0.91 7.77 4.08
N TYR A 53 -2.20 8.11 4.20
CA TYR A 53 -2.90 8.88 3.18
C TYR A 53 -2.43 10.33 3.16
N ALA A 54 -2.29 10.95 4.33
CA ALA A 54 -1.74 12.31 4.44
C ALA A 54 -0.28 12.39 3.94
N ASN A 55 0.50 11.33 4.13
CA ASN A 55 1.84 11.20 3.58
C ASN A 55 1.79 11.14 2.04
N LEU A 56 0.92 10.29 1.47
CA LEU A 56 0.75 10.16 0.02
C LEU A 56 0.23 11.44 -0.65
N GLN A 57 -0.62 12.21 0.03
CA GLN A 57 -1.06 13.52 -0.45
C GLN A 57 0.11 14.52 -0.57
N ALA A 58 1.10 14.44 0.33
CA ALA A 58 2.27 15.31 0.30
C ALA A 58 3.39 14.76 -0.62
N ASN A 59 3.53 13.44 -0.73
CA ASN A 59 4.46 12.77 -1.61
C ASN A 59 3.83 11.46 -2.14
N PRO A 60 3.43 11.40 -3.42
CA PRO A 60 2.74 10.24 -3.97
C PRO A 60 3.65 9.02 -4.18
N ALA A 61 4.97 9.16 -4.05
CA ALA A 61 5.88 8.04 -4.19
C ALA A 61 5.86 7.16 -2.92
N PHE A 62 5.67 5.86 -3.11
CA PHE A 62 5.69 4.85 -2.04
C PHE A 62 6.11 3.49 -2.59
N THR A 63 6.47 2.57 -1.69
CA THR A 63 6.78 1.18 -2.03
C THR A 63 5.65 0.28 -1.59
N PHE A 64 5.20 -0.59 -2.50
CA PHE A 64 4.22 -1.65 -2.26
C PHE A 64 4.97 -2.98 -2.12
N HIS A 65 4.93 -3.57 -0.93
CA HIS A 65 5.62 -4.83 -0.63
C HIS A 65 4.60 -5.97 -0.71
N LEU A 66 4.83 -6.89 -1.65
CA LEU A 66 4.06 -8.13 -1.76
C LEU A 66 4.42 -9.05 -0.59
N LYS A 67 3.44 -9.74 -0.03
CA LYS A 67 3.71 -10.81 0.94
C LYS A 67 3.82 -12.08 0.11
N GLU A 68 4.94 -12.78 0.20
CA GLU A 68 5.22 -13.97 -0.61
C GLU A 68 4.41 -15.18 -0.07
N SER A 69 3.07 -15.10 -0.08
CA SER A 69 2.16 -16.13 0.45
C SER A 69 2.04 -17.35 -0.44
#